data_AF-A0A9C8L737-F1
#
_entry.id   AF-A0A9C8L737-F1
#
_cell.length_a   1.000
_cell.length_b   1.000
_cell.length_c   1.000
_cell.angle_alpha   90.00
_cell.angle_beta   90.00
_cell.angle_gamma   90.00
#
_symmetry.space_group_name_H-M   'P 1'
#
loop_
_entity.id
_entity.type
_entity.pdbx_description
1 polymer ?
#
loop_
_entity_poly.entity_id
_entity_poly.type
_entity_poly.pdbx_seq_one_letter_code
_entity_poly.pdbx_strand_id
1 'polypeptide(L)'
;MRLLRALPPAAVEEVADFADYLFHKHVRPQVDAHTARRKANRWLVGQVGNMVMADRPSLTQAEGQPIWRFGAFVTSLSYAPRGPIGHVDVDATTGDVLTNDVAVEEMKRRGASLR
;
A
#
# COMPACT_ATOMS: atom_id res chain seq x y z
N MET A 1 24.49 6.69 8.76
CA MET A 1 24.85 5.42 8.10
C MET A 1 25.59 5.70 6.80
N ARG A 2 26.87 5.31 6.68
CA ARG A 2 27.78 5.73 5.59
C ARG A 2 28.24 4.57 4.68
N LEU A 3 27.76 3.35 4.90
CA LEU A 3 28.25 2.12 4.25
C LEU A 3 27.60 1.80 2.89
N LEU A 4 26.35 2.20 2.65
CA LEU A 4 25.62 1.81 1.43
C LEU A 4 26.02 2.59 0.17
N ARG A 5 26.64 3.77 0.28
CA ARG A 5 27.03 4.59 -0.89
C ARG A 5 28.28 4.10 -1.62
N ALA A 6 29.03 3.17 -1.05
CA ALA A 6 30.26 2.64 -1.64
C ALA A 6 30.07 1.29 -2.37
N LEU A 7 28.85 0.75 -2.36
CA LEU A 7 28.55 -0.52 -3.01
C LEU A 7 28.25 -0.29 -4.51
N PRO A 8 28.75 -1.15 -5.40
CA PRO A 8 28.32 -1.14 -6.79
C PRO A 8 26.80 -1.38 -6.87
N PRO A 9 26.07 -0.79 -7.83
CA PRO A 9 24.61 -0.88 -7.90
C PRO A 9 24.06 -2.31 -7.80
N ALA A 10 24.72 -3.27 -8.43
CA ALA A 10 24.34 -4.69 -8.36
C ALA A 10 24.38 -5.27 -6.93
N ALA A 11 25.35 -4.85 -6.11
CA ALA A 11 25.43 -5.29 -4.72
C ALA A 11 24.35 -4.63 -3.84
N VAL A 12 23.87 -3.44 -4.21
CA VAL A 12 22.73 -2.80 -3.52
C VAL A 12 21.44 -3.57 -3.79
N GLU A 13 21.22 -3.99 -5.04
CA GLU A 13 20.07 -4.80 -5.45
C GLU A 13 20.06 -6.17 -4.74
N GLU A 14 21.19 -6.87 -4.72
CA GLU A 14 21.32 -8.16 -4.02
C GLU A 14 21.01 -8.04 -2.51
N VAL A 15 21.51 -6.99 -1.86
CA VAL A 15 21.22 -6.73 -0.44
C VAL A 15 19.74 -6.41 -0.22
N ALA A 16 19.11 -5.66 -1.13
CA ALA A 16 17.69 -5.35 -1.04
C ALA A 16 16.81 -6.60 -1.20
N ASP A 17 17.12 -7.45 -2.19
CA ASP A 17 16.43 -8.71 -2.42
C ASP A 17 16.57 -9.66 -1.24
N PHE A 18 17.77 -9.75 -0.65
CA PHE A 18 17.98 -10.56 0.55
C PHE A 18 17.22 -10.02 1.76
N ALA A 19 17.17 -8.70 1.94
CA ALA A 19 16.39 -8.07 3.00
C ALA A 19 14.89 -8.32 2.83
N ASP A 20 14.37 -8.23 1.60
CA ASP A 20 12.98 -8.52 1.28
C ASP A 20 12.63 -10.01 1.49
N TYR A 21 13.54 -10.90 1.09
CA TYR A 21 13.44 -12.33 1.38
C TYR A 21 13.36 -12.61 2.89
N LEU A 22 14.25 -12.03 3.69
CA LEU A 22 14.25 -12.20 5.14
C LEU A 22 12.96 -11.65 5.76
N PHE A 23 12.49 -10.50 5.29
CA PHE A 23 11.24 -9.90 5.75
C PHE A 23 10.06 -10.84 5.51
N HIS A 24 9.85 -11.27 4.28
CA HIS A 24 8.73 -12.17 3.94
C HIS A 24 8.84 -13.54 4.63
N LYS A 25 10.06 -14.01 4.91
CA LYS A 25 10.29 -15.28 5.61
C LYS A 25 9.93 -15.20 7.09
N HIS A 26 10.28 -14.11 7.78
CA HIS A 26 10.22 -14.03 9.23
C HIS A 26 9.07 -13.16 9.78
N VAL A 27 8.57 -12.21 9.00
CA VAL A 27 7.46 -11.38 9.45
C VAL A 27 6.15 -12.15 9.32
N ARG A 28 5.42 -12.18 10.44
CA ARG A 28 4.08 -12.77 10.55
C ARG A 28 3.12 -11.65 10.93
N PRO A 29 2.36 -11.11 9.97
CA PRO A 29 1.41 -10.05 10.27
C PRO A 29 0.29 -10.61 11.17
N GLN A 30 -0.13 -9.84 12.18
CA GLN A 30 -1.23 -10.23 13.07
C GLN A 30 -2.59 -10.03 12.39
N VAL A 31 -2.67 -9.03 11.51
CA VAL A 31 -3.80 -8.81 10.62
C VAL A 31 -3.49 -9.48 9.29
N ASP A 32 -4.30 -10.45 8.90
CA ASP A 32 -4.16 -11.10 7.61
C ASP A 32 -4.52 -10.15 6.44
N ALA A 33 -4.07 -10.52 5.23
CA ALA A 33 -4.26 -9.72 4.03
C ALA A 33 -5.75 -9.46 3.68
N HIS A 34 -6.62 -10.43 3.96
CA HIS A 34 -8.05 -10.30 3.67
C HIS A 34 -8.71 -9.30 4.61
N THR A 35 -8.40 -9.39 5.90
CA THR A 35 -8.87 -8.46 6.94
C THR A 35 -8.35 -7.05 6.66
N ALA A 36 -7.07 -6.90 6.35
CA ALA A 36 -6.47 -5.61 5.96
C ALA A 36 -7.16 -5.01 4.73
N ARG A 37 -7.41 -5.81 3.69
CA ARG A 37 -8.11 -5.37 2.48
C ARG A 37 -9.54 -4.92 2.75
N ARG A 38 -10.26 -5.59 3.66
CA ARG A 38 -11.60 -5.17 4.08
C ARG A 38 -11.57 -3.81 4.79
N LYS A 39 -10.59 -3.59 5.66
CA LYS A 39 -10.40 -2.29 6.33
C LYS A 39 -10.05 -1.19 5.33
N ALA A 40 -9.13 -1.46 4.40
CA ALA A 40 -8.76 -0.53 3.33
C ALA A 40 -9.97 -0.14 2.45
N ASN A 41 -10.76 -1.11 1.99
CA ASN A 41 -11.96 -0.85 1.19
C ASN A 41 -13.00 -0.02 1.95
N ARG A 42 -13.26 -0.34 3.23
CA ARG A 42 -14.18 0.44 4.06
C ARG A 42 -13.73 1.89 4.18
N TRP A 43 -12.43 2.11 4.39
CA TRP A 43 -11.85 3.44 4.49
C TRP A 43 -11.95 4.20 3.16
N LEU A 44 -11.60 3.56 2.03
CA LEU A 44 -11.70 4.16 0.69
C LEU A 44 -13.12 4.64 0.39
N VAL A 45 -14.12 3.80 0.65
CA VAL A 45 -15.53 4.15 0.44
C VAL A 45 -15.95 5.32 1.33
N GLY A 46 -15.51 5.34 2.59
CA GLY A 46 -15.88 6.38 3.55
C GLY A 46 -15.16 7.72 3.34
N GLN A 47 -13.92 7.70 2.88
CA GLN A 47 -13.08 8.91 2.82
C GLN A 47 -12.83 9.41 1.40
N VAL A 48 -12.79 8.54 0.39
CA VAL A 48 -12.42 8.89 -0.98
C VAL A 48 -13.62 8.85 -1.92
N GLY A 49 -14.38 7.75 -1.90
CA GLY A 49 -15.61 7.62 -2.69
C GLY A 49 -16.05 6.18 -2.92
N ASN A 50 -17.34 6.00 -3.23
CA ASN A 50 -18.01 4.71 -3.40
C ASN A 50 -17.58 3.89 -4.63
N MET A 51 -16.97 4.52 -5.63
CA MET A 51 -16.45 3.87 -6.85
C MET A 51 -14.92 3.72 -6.80
N VAL A 52 -14.38 3.34 -5.64
CA VAL A 52 -12.95 3.12 -5.43
C VAL A 52 -12.74 1.80 -4.69
N MET A 53 -11.71 1.04 -5.06
CA MET A 53 -11.37 -0.23 -4.43
C MET A 53 -9.86 -0.38 -4.19
N ALA A 54 -9.52 -1.17 -3.17
CA ALA A 54 -8.17 -1.66 -2.93
C ALA A 54 -7.85 -2.86 -3.83
N ASP A 55 -6.66 -2.85 -4.44
CA ASP A 55 -6.16 -3.91 -5.32
C ASP A 55 -5.59 -5.12 -4.53
N ARG A 56 -4.52 -5.75 -5.03
CA ARG A 56 -3.88 -6.89 -4.39
C ARG A 56 -3.01 -6.41 -3.22
N PRO A 57 -3.01 -7.16 -2.10
CA PRO A 57 -2.17 -6.84 -0.96
C PRO A 57 -0.68 -6.97 -1.31
N SER A 58 0.12 -6.01 -0.86
CA SER A 58 1.57 -6.12 -0.75
C SER A 58 1.97 -5.96 0.72
N LEU A 59 2.63 -6.97 1.30
CA LEU A 59 3.21 -6.84 2.64
C LEU A 59 4.57 -6.16 2.49
N THR A 60 4.77 -5.03 3.16
CA THR A 60 6.03 -4.28 3.08
C THR A 60 6.32 -3.59 4.41
N GLN A 61 7.35 -2.75 4.46
CA GLN A 61 7.70 -1.95 5.62
C GLN A 61 7.57 -0.46 5.34
N ALA A 62 6.97 0.26 6.28
CA ALA A 62 7.01 1.72 6.34
C ALA A 62 7.46 2.13 7.74
N GLU A 63 8.46 3.00 7.84
CA GLU A 63 9.00 3.49 9.12
C GLU A 63 9.39 2.37 10.11
N GLY A 64 9.84 1.22 9.57
CA GLY A 64 10.21 0.04 10.36
C GLY A 64 9.05 -0.80 10.87
N GLN A 65 7.81 -0.48 10.49
CA GLN A 65 6.62 -1.25 10.83
C GLN A 65 6.10 -2.04 9.62
N PRO A 66 5.65 -3.30 9.81
CA PRO A 66 5.05 -4.06 8.74
C PRO A 66 3.67 -3.49 8.40
N ILE A 67 3.43 -3.26 7.11
CA ILE A 67 2.18 -2.73 6.59
C ILE A 67 1.68 -3.57 5.43
N TRP A 68 0.35 -3.61 5.28
CA TRP A 68 -0.30 -4.00 4.04
C TRP A 68 -0.55 -2.77 3.19
N ARG A 69 0.10 -2.68 2.05
CA ARG A 69 -0.11 -1.63 1.06
C ARG A 69 -1.05 -2.11 -0.04
N PHE A 70 -2.02 -1.26 -0.38
CA PHE A 70 -2.96 -1.48 -1.48
C PHE A 70 -2.96 -0.27 -2.40
N GLY A 71 -2.85 -0.49 -3.72
CA GLY A 71 -3.21 0.52 -4.70
C GLY A 71 -4.72 0.78 -4.67
N ALA A 72 -5.10 2.06 -4.69
CA ALA A 72 -6.50 2.48 -4.80
C ALA A 72 -6.84 2.68 -6.28
N PHE A 73 -7.89 2.02 -6.78
CA PHE A 73 -8.32 2.10 -8.17
C PHE A 73 -9.77 2.57 -8.27
N VAL A 74 -10.05 3.45 -9.23
CA VAL A 74 -11.41 3.85 -9.60
C VAL A 74 -12.07 2.69 -10.34
N THR A 75 -13.27 2.32 -9.93
CA THR A 75 -14.06 1.25 -10.55
C THR A 75 -15.18 1.82 -11.40
N SER A 76 -15.66 1.03 -12.37
CA SER A 76 -16.81 1.33 -13.20
C SER A 76 -17.51 0.04 -13.58
N LEU A 77 -18.82 0.11 -13.85
CA LEU A 77 -19.56 -1.01 -14.43
C LEU A 77 -19.24 -1.21 -15.92
N SER A 78 -18.74 -0.16 -16.58
CA SER A 78 -18.55 -0.14 -18.04
C SER A 78 -17.09 -0.28 -18.46
N TYR A 79 -16.14 -0.16 -17.54
CA TYR A 79 -14.71 -0.16 -17.85
C TYR A 79 -13.91 -0.94 -16.82
N ALA A 80 -12.74 -1.44 -17.24
CA ALA A 80 -11.75 -1.98 -16.32
C ALA A 80 -11.32 -0.91 -15.28
N PRO A 81 -10.94 -1.32 -14.06
CA PRO A 81 -10.48 -0.39 -13.04
C PRO A 81 -9.32 0.49 -13.51
N ARG A 82 -9.35 1.79 -13.16
CA ARG A 82 -8.35 2.78 -13.55
C ARG A 82 -7.58 3.30 -12.33
N GLY A 83 -6.27 3.39 -12.43
CA GLY A 83 -5.41 3.81 -11.31
C GLY A 83 -3.99 3.25 -11.42
N PRO A 84 -3.23 3.25 -10.30
CA PRO A 84 -3.66 3.65 -8.97
C PRO A 84 -3.83 5.17 -8.83
N ILE A 85 -4.86 5.62 -8.11
CA ILE A 85 -5.05 7.04 -7.73
C ILE A 85 -4.29 7.40 -6.45
N GLY A 86 -3.77 6.40 -5.76
CA GLY A 86 -2.99 6.51 -4.54
C GLY A 86 -2.80 5.14 -3.91
N HIS A 87 -2.30 5.12 -2.68
CA HIS A 87 -2.15 3.91 -1.90
C HIS A 87 -2.86 4.04 -0.55
N VAL A 88 -3.33 2.91 -0.03
CA VAL A 88 -3.84 2.77 1.32
C VAL A 88 -2.93 1.81 2.04
N ASP A 89 -2.31 2.31 3.10
CA ASP A 89 -1.49 1.50 3.98
C ASP A 89 -2.31 1.12 5.22
N VAL A 90 -2.22 -0.14 5.60
CA VAL A 90 -2.87 -0.69 6.79
C VAL A 90 -1.80 -1.30 7.66
N ASP A 91 -1.70 -0.88 8.91
CA ASP A 91 -0.80 -1.46 9.89
C ASP A 91 -1.04 -2.98 9.98
N ALA A 92 0.00 -3.79 9.77
CA ALA A 92 -0.15 -5.25 9.72
C ALA A 92 -0.25 -5.90 11.12
N THR A 93 -0.12 -5.11 12.18
CA THR A 93 -0.26 -5.48 13.59
C THR A 93 -1.64 -5.10 14.13
N THR A 94 -2.05 -3.83 13.99
CA THR A 94 -3.30 -3.29 14.56
C THR A 94 -4.45 -3.29 13.54
N GLY A 95 -4.09 -3.21 12.25
CA GLY A 95 -5.02 -3.00 11.16
C GLY A 95 -5.52 -1.55 11.07
N ASP A 96 -4.85 -0.58 11.68
CA ASP A 96 -5.21 0.82 11.51
C ASP A 96 -4.85 1.29 10.09
N VAL A 97 -5.69 2.13 9.51
CA VAL A 97 -5.39 2.73 8.20
C VAL A 97 -4.46 3.90 8.42
N LEU A 98 -3.26 3.82 7.84
CA LEU A 98 -2.19 4.81 7.98
C LEU A 98 -2.31 5.81 6.83
N THR A 99 -2.82 7.00 7.13
CA THR A 99 -3.12 8.02 6.12
C THR A 99 -3.11 9.42 6.72
N ASN A 100 -3.19 10.43 5.87
CA ASN A 100 -3.36 11.83 6.25
C ASN A 100 -4.31 12.55 5.27
N ASP A 101 -4.82 13.70 5.68
CA ASP A 101 -5.80 14.47 4.90
C ASP A 101 -5.28 14.87 3.51
N VAL A 102 -3.98 15.15 3.40
CA VAL A 102 -3.35 15.49 2.11
C VAL A 102 -3.46 14.32 1.14
N ALA A 103 -3.14 13.10 1.58
CA ALA A 103 -3.25 11.89 0.76
C ALA A 103 -4.69 11.61 0.32
N VAL A 104 -5.67 11.86 1.21
CA VAL A 104 -7.09 11.73 0.90
C VAL A 104 -7.49 12.68 -0.22
N GLU A 105 -7.17 13.97 -0.09
CA GLU A 105 -7.53 14.98 -1.08
C GLU A 105 -6.83 14.75 -2.42
N GLU A 106 -5.58 14.28 -2.41
CA GLU A 106 -4.90 13.87 -3.63
C GLU A 106 -5.59 12.71 -4.34
N MET A 107 -6.01 11.69 -3.59
CA MET A 107 -6.76 10.56 -4.16
C MET A 107 -8.10 11.01 -4.73
N LYS A 108 -8.85 11.88 -4.04
CA LYS A 108 -10.10 12.44 -4.58
C LYS A 108 -9.87 13.19 -5.88
N ARG A 109 -8.88 14.08 -5.91
CA ARG A 109 -8.53 14.86 -7.11
C ARG A 109 -8.15 13.97 -8.29
N ARG A 110 -7.28 12.97 -8.07
CA ARG A 110 -6.88 12.03 -9.13
C ARG A 110 -8.05 11.15 -9.56
N GLY A 111 -8.86 10.68 -8.63
CA GLY A 111 -10.06 9.90 -8.91
C GLY A 111 -11.08 10.65 -9.77
N ALA A 112 -11.30 11.93 -9.50
CA ALA A 112 -12.19 12.78 -10.30
C ALA A 112 -11.73 12.91 -11.76
N SER A 113 -10.41 12.90 -12.02
CA SER A 113 -9.87 12.99 -13.38
C SER A 113 -10.00 11.70 -14.22
N LEU A 114 -10.37 10.58 -13.58
CA LEU A 114 -10.48 9.27 -14.23
C LEU A 114 -11.92 8.79 -14.44
N ARG A 115 -12.90 9.55 -13.93
CA ARG A 115 -14.33 9.27 -14.06
C ARG A 115 -14.86 9.60 -15.45
#